data_AF-A0A7S0J4V1-F1
#
_entry.id   AF-A0A7S0J4V1-F1
#
_cell.length_a   1.000
_cell.length_b   1.000
_cell.length_c   1.000
_cell.angle_alpha   90.00
_cell.angle_beta   90.00
_cell.angle_gamma   90.00
#
_symmetry.space_group_name_H-M   'P 1'
#
loop_
_entity.id
_entity.type
_entity.pdbx_description
1 polymer ?
#
loop_
_entity_poly.entity_id
_entity_poly.type
_entity_poly.pdbx_seq_one_letter_code
_entity_poly.pdbx_strand_id
1 'polypeptide(L)'
;RRKPGPVFNFMMAAAFQDGADYLYRVNDDTQFDARGWAQVAVAALRSFSPPNVGVVAPTCFEGNTKIMTHDLVHRTHLLIFEWYYPQVLSDWWMDDWITHVYNDSRALKGALLPSGRAWRVHHRVSYHGTRYAVDHAHQPHLARELASGRKRLRRWLEKYRAT
;
A
#
# COMPACT_ATOMS: atom_id res chain seq x y z
N ARG A 1 3.86 5.78 -24.11
CA ARG A 1 4.87 5.55 -23.05
C ARG A 1 4.30 4.55 -22.05
N ARG A 2 5.04 3.51 -21.64
CA ARG A 2 4.57 2.51 -20.66
C ARG A 2 4.66 3.11 -19.26
N LYS A 3 3.57 3.09 -18.51
CA LYS A 3 3.49 3.57 -17.13
C LYS A 3 3.97 2.47 -16.18
N PRO A 4 4.57 2.79 -15.02
CA PRO A 4 5.18 1.80 -14.14
C PRO A 4 4.15 0.93 -13.39
N GLY A 5 2.89 1.35 -13.25
CA GLY A 5 1.90 0.67 -12.41
C GLY A 5 1.74 -0.85 -12.61
N PRO A 6 1.74 -1.37 -13.86
CA PRO A 6 1.67 -2.81 -14.09
C PRO A 6 2.84 -3.60 -13.49
N VAL A 7 4.03 -3.00 -13.32
CA VAL A 7 5.23 -3.73 -12.88
C VAL A 7 5.14 -4.17 -11.41
N PHE A 8 4.53 -3.36 -10.55
CA PHE A 8 4.41 -3.69 -9.13
C PHE A 8 3.56 -4.95 -8.93
N ASN A 9 2.51 -5.14 -9.73
CA ASN A 9 1.71 -6.36 -9.68
C ASN A 9 2.53 -7.61 -9.97
N PHE A 10 3.42 -7.58 -10.98
CA PHE A 10 4.28 -8.72 -11.30
C PHE A 10 5.35 -8.95 -10.24
N MET A 11 5.99 -7.89 -9.74
CA MET A 11 7.02 -8.00 -8.70
C MET A 11 6.45 -8.58 -7.40
N MET A 12 5.28 -8.10 -6.97
CA MET A 12 4.64 -8.55 -5.74
C MET A 12 4.08 -9.96 -5.87
N ALA A 13 3.57 -10.34 -7.06
CA ALA A 13 3.19 -11.71 -7.35
C ALA A 13 4.40 -12.65 -7.27
N ALA A 14 5.55 -12.29 -7.85
CA ALA A 14 6.76 -13.09 -7.77
C ALA A 14 7.22 -13.28 -6.31
N ALA A 15 7.32 -12.19 -5.54
CA ALA A 15 7.68 -12.26 -4.12
C ALA A 15 6.71 -13.14 -3.30
N PHE A 16 5.42 -13.08 -3.60
CA PHE A 16 4.42 -13.95 -2.98
C PHE A 16 4.64 -15.43 -3.31
N GLN A 17 4.94 -15.76 -4.57
CA GLN A 17 5.24 -17.13 -5.00
C GLN A 17 6.55 -17.65 -4.39
N ASP A 18 7.54 -16.78 -4.18
CA ASP A 18 8.79 -17.09 -3.49
C ASP A 18 8.60 -17.27 -1.96
N GLY A 19 7.37 -17.13 -1.45
CA GLY A 19 7.03 -17.41 -0.06
C GLY A 19 7.05 -16.19 0.87
N ALA A 20 7.22 -14.97 0.36
CA ALA A 20 7.23 -13.78 1.20
C ALA A 20 5.90 -13.54 1.93
N ASP A 21 5.97 -13.29 3.24
CA ASP A 21 4.79 -12.99 4.06
C ASP A 21 4.42 -11.51 4.04
N TYR A 22 5.41 -10.63 3.93
CA TYR A 22 5.22 -9.18 3.91
C TYR A 22 5.78 -8.61 2.62
N LEU A 23 5.01 -7.71 2.03
CA LEU A 23 5.28 -7.10 0.74
C LEU A 23 5.33 -5.59 0.94
N TYR A 24 6.47 -4.98 0.60
CA TYR A 24 6.68 -3.55 0.73
C TYR A 24 6.95 -2.93 -0.63
N ARG A 25 6.11 -1.98 -1.05
CA ARG A 25 6.40 -1.18 -2.23
C ARG A 25 7.35 -0.05 -1.88
N VAL A 26 8.46 0.03 -2.62
CA VAL A 26 9.43 1.13 -2.56
C VAL A 26 9.73 1.66 -3.96
N ASN A 27 9.93 2.98 -4.07
CA ASN A 27 10.39 3.61 -5.30
C ASN A 27 11.92 3.77 -5.29
N ASP A 28 12.51 3.96 -6.47
CA ASP A 28 13.96 4.13 -6.65
C ASP A 28 14.52 5.43 -6.04
N ASP A 29 13.66 6.42 -5.82
CA ASP A 29 13.97 7.75 -5.26
C ASP A 29 13.69 7.86 -3.76
N THR A 30 13.57 6.74 -3.05
CA THR A 30 13.19 6.69 -1.63
C THR A 30 14.39 6.60 -0.70
N GLN A 31 14.43 7.47 0.30
CA GLN A 31 15.37 7.38 1.42
C GLN A 31 14.62 7.06 2.72
N PHE A 32 15.14 6.12 3.50
CA PHE A 32 14.63 5.78 4.83
C PHE A 32 15.36 6.56 5.92
N ASP A 33 14.60 7.09 6.88
CA ASP A 33 15.13 8.01 7.90
C ASP A 33 15.66 7.33 9.15
N ALA A 34 15.32 6.05 9.32
CA ALA A 34 15.64 5.29 10.52
C ALA A 34 15.68 3.79 10.24
N ARG A 35 16.48 3.07 11.05
CA ARG A 35 16.45 1.61 11.14
C ARG A 35 15.28 1.16 12.01
N GLY A 36 14.91 -0.13 11.93
CA GLY A 36 13.83 -0.68 12.76
C GLY A 36 12.43 -0.47 12.20
N TRP A 37 12.30 0.19 11.05
CA TRP A 37 11.01 0.50 10.45
C TRP A 37 10.21 -0.75 10.06
N ALA A 38 10.88 -1.77 9.54
CA ALA A 38 10.22 -2.99 9.10
C ALA A 38 9.57 -3.73 10.27
N GLN A 39 10.26 -3.80 11.41
CA GLN A 39 9.76 -4.44 12.63
C GLN A 39 8.49 -3.76 13.13
N VAL A 40 8.46 -2.43 13.19
CA VAL A 40 7.27 -1.71 13.67
C VAL A 40 6.12 -1.76 12.67
N ALA A 41 6.40 -1.76 11.37
CA ALA A 41 5.39 -1.89 10.34
C ALA A 41 4.74 -3.29 10.36
N VAL A 42 5.55 -4.35 10.51
CA VAL A 42 5.07 -5.73 10.69
C VAL A 42 4.25 -5.85 11.98
N ALA A 43 4.73 -5.29 13.09
CA ALA A 43 3.99 -5.32 14.36
C ALA A 43 2.64 -4.60 14.25
N ALA A 44 2.58 -3.46 13.55
CA ALA A 44 1.35 -2.75 13.28
C ALA A 44 0.37 -3.55 12.41
N LEU A 45 0.84 -4.23 11.36
CA LEU A 45 -0.04 -5.11 10.57
C LEU A 45 -0.61 -6.26 11.42
N ARG A 46 0.23 -6.86 12.27
CA ARG A 46 -0.18 -7.95 13.17
C ARG A 46 -1.17 -7.51 14.24
N SER A 47 -1.19 -6.22 14.63
CA SER A 47 -2.09 -5.71 15.67
C SER A 47 -3.51 -5.42 15.17
N PHE A 48 -3.74 -5.40 13.85
CA PHE A 48 -5.09 -5.35 13.32
C PHE A 48 -5.89 -6.61 13.71
N SER A 49 -7.22 -6.50 13.67
CA SER A 49 -8.12 -7.63 13.98
C SER A 49 -9.09 -7.87 12.84
N PRO A 50 -8.90 -8.89 11.97
CA PRO A 50 -7.93 -9.98 12.12
C PRO A 50 -6.47 -9.53 11.88
N PRO A 51 -5.50 -10.21 12.51
CA PRO A 51 -4.08 -9.94 12.31
C PRO A 51 -3.71 -9.98 10.83
N ASN A 52 -2.81 -9.08 10.44
CA ASN A 52 -2.27 -9.00 9.09
C ASN A 52 -3.32 -8.70 8.00
N VAL A 53 -4.48 -8.14 8.34
CA VAL A 53 -5.45 -7.65 7.34
C VAL A 53 -5.52 -6.14 7.42
N GLY A 54 -4.79 -5.48 6.52
CA GLY A 54 -4.70 -4.03 6.44
C GLY A 54 -3.50 -3.59 5.60
N VAL A 55 -3.20 -2.30 5.70
CA VAL A 55 -2.04 -1.66 5.08
C VAL A 55 -1.35 -0.73 6.10
N VAL A 56 -0.02 -0.69 6.07
CA VAL A 56 0.77 0.24 6.88
C VAL A 56 1.74 0.99 5.97
N ALA A 57 1.90 2.29 6.18
CA ALA A 57 2.75 3.16 5.37
C ALA A 57 3.66 4.04 6.22
N PRO A 58 4.83 4.47 5.73
CA PRO A 58 5.59 5.55 6.35
C PRO A 58 4.85 6.89 6.22
N THR A 59 5.16 7.82 7.12
CA THR A 59 4.85 9.22 6.87
C THR A 59 5.83 9.78 5.85
N CYS A 60 5.30 10.41 4.81
CA CYS A 60 6.08 11.20 3.87
C CYS A 60 5.49 12.61 3.84
N PHE A 61 6.36 13.61 3.98
CA PHE A 61 5.98 15.03 4.00
C PHE A 61 6.20 15.71 2.65
N GLU A 62 6.81 15.02 1.68
CA GLU A 62 6.93 15.51 0.30
C GLU A 62 5.78 14.99 -0.58
N GLY A 63 5.35 15.80 -1.54
CA GLY A 63 4.29 15.43 -2.49
C GLY A 63 2.89 15.39 -1.85
N ASN A 64 2.06 14.44 -2.27
CA ASN A 64 0.71 14.28 -1.73
C ASN A 64 0.75 13.54 -0.38
N THR A 65 0.64 14.29 0.70
CA THR A 65 0.71 13.76 2.08
C THR A 65 -0.57 13.03 2.50
N LYS A 66 -1.66 13.13 1.75
CA LYS A 66 -2.96 12.50 2.06
C LYS A 66 -3.02 11.03 1.63
N ILE A 67 -2.20 10.62 0.67
CA ILE A 67 -2.15 9.25 0.15
C ILE A 67 -0.91 8.49 0.65
N MET A 68 -0.97 7.18 0.55
CA MET A 68 0.13 6.26 0.81
C MET A 68 0.94 6.09 -0.48
N THR A 69 2.06 6.82 -0.59
CA THR A 69 3.03 6.67 -1.69
C THR A 69 4.01 5.52 -1.48
N HIS A 70 3.85 4.81 -0.37
CA HIS A 70 4.58 3.63 0.05
C HIS A 70 3.64 2.82 0.91
N ASP A 71 3.67 1.51 0.76
CA ASP A 71 2.77 0.64 1.48
C ASP A 71 3.43 -0.71 1.78
N LEU A 72 3.19 -1.18 3.00
CA LEU A 72 3.46 -2.52 3.48
C LEU A 72 2.11 -3.23 3.65
N VAL A 73 2.00 -4.40 3.05
CA VAL A 73 0.89 -5.32 3.29
C VAL A 73 1.42 -6.71 3.63
N HIS A 74 0.58 -7.54 4.22
CA HIS A 74 0.85 -8.96 4.35
C HIS A 74 0.30 -9.71 3.14
N ARG A 75 0.79 -10.92 2.88
CA ARG A 75 0.40 -11.79 1.75
C ARG A 75 -1.10 -12.06 1.67
N THR A 76 -1.81 -11.96 2.80
CA THR A 76 -3.29 -11.98 2.87
C THR A 76 -3.93 -10.95 1.95
N HIS A 77 -3.26 -9.83 1.66
CA HIS A 77 -3.69 -8.87 0.66
C HIS A 77 -3.92 -9.53 -0.71
N LEU A 78 -2.94 -10.28 -1.21
CA LEU A 78 -3.06 -10.98 -2.49
C LEU A 78 -4.06 -12.14 -2.42
N LEU A 79 -4.27 -12.73 -1.24
CA LEU A 79 -5.35 -13.72 -1.06
C LEU A 79 -6.75 -13.09 -1.13
N ILE A 80 -6.91 -11.83 -0.69
CA ILE A 80 -8.19 -11.11 -0.71
C ILE A 80 -8.46 -10.50 -2.09
N PHE A 81 -7.45 -9.93 -2.73
CA PHE A 81 -7.61 -9.10 -3.92
C PHE A 81 -7.08 -9.72 -5.21
N GLU A 82 -6.35 -10.85 -5.14
CA GLU A 82 -5.68 -11.55 -6.26
C GLU A 82 -4.52 -10.77 -6.90
N TRP A 83 -4.59 -9.44 -6.87
CA TRP A 83 -3.59 -8.51 -7.37
C TRP A 83 -3.19 -7.52 -6.29
N TYR A 84 -1.97 -7.00 -6.39
CA TYR A 84 -1.46 -6.00 -5.44
C TYR A 84 -2.17 -4.65 -5.63
N TYR A 85 -2.45 -4.31 -6.88
CA TYR A 85 -3.33 -3.22 -7.28
C TYR A 85 -4.30 -3.70 -8.37
N PRO A 86 -5.52 -3.15 -8.45
CA PRO A 86 -6.42 -3.41 -9.56
C PRO A 86 -5.73 -3.11 -10.89
N GLN A 87 -5.74 -4.06 -11.82
CA GLN A 87 -5.00 -3.96 -13.09
C GLN A 87 -5.41 -2.78 -13.97
N VAL A 88 -6.64 -2.27 -13.79
CA VAL A 88 -7.18 -1.14 -14.55
C VAL A 88 -6.61 0.20 -14.09
N LEU A 89 -6.00 0.24 -12.90
CA LEU A 89 -5.43 1.45 -12.32
C LEU A 89 -3.95 1.56 -12.70
N SER A 90 -3.54 2.77 -13.05
CA SER A 90 -2.14 3.14 -13.26
C SER A 90 -1.83 4.44 -12.54
N ASP A 91 -0.53 4.69 -12.33
CA ASP A 91 -0.02 5.93 -11.75
C ASP A 91 -0.58 6.18 -10.33
N TRP A 92 -0.97 7.42 -10.04
CA TRP A 92 -1.35 7.88 -8.69
C TRP A 92 -2.64 7.21 -8.20
N TRP A 93 -3.49 6.73 -9.11
CA TRP A 93 -4.73 6.05 -8.75
C TRP A 93 -4.52 4.76 -7.96
N MET A 94 -3.36 4.12 -8.07
CA MET A 94 -3.01 2.96 -7.24
C MET A 94 -2.79 3.37 -5.78
N ASP A 95 -2.12 4.51 -5.56
CA ASP A 95 -1.87 5.08 -4.24
C ASP A 95 -3.20 5.47 -3.57
N ASP A 96 -4.10 6.12 -4.32
CA ASP A 96 -5.47 6.40 -3.85
C ASP A 96 -6.22 5.12 -3.48
N TRP A 97 -6.17 4.09 -4.32
CA TRP A 97 -6.89 2.85 -4.07
C TRP A 97 -6.41 2.17 -2.79
N ILE A 98 -5.10 1.97 -2.62
CA ILE A 98 -4.57 1.27 -1.44
C ILE A 98 -4.80 2.07 -0.16
N THR A 99 -4.72 3.40 -0.24
CA THR A 99 -5.03 4.31 0.87
C THR A 99 -6.45 4.10 1.39
N HIS A 100 -7.41 3.81 0.50
CA HIS A 100 -8.83 3.85 0.84
C HIS A 100 -9.54 2.48 0.87
N VAL A 101 -8.96 1.42 0.32
CA VAL A 101 -9.63 0.11 0.22
C VAL A 101 -9.85 -0.56 1.59
N TYR A 102 -8.92 -0.36 2.52
CA TYR A 102 -8.93 -0.97 3.85
C TYR A 102 -9.73 -0.18 4.89
N ASN A 103 -10.13 1.06 4.58
CA ASN A 103 -10.69 2.04 5.50
C ASN A 103 -9.76 2.38 6.69
N ASP A 104 -10.09 3.44 7.43
CA ASP A 104 -9.20 3.99 8.49
C ASP A 104 -8.90 3.02 9.63
N SER A 105 -9.78 2.04 9.89
CA SER A 105 -9.56 1.05 10.96
C SER A 105 -8.50 -0.01 10.63
N ARG A 106 -8.04 -0.09 9.39
CA ARG A 106 -7.04 -1.07 8.90
C ARG A 106 -5.98 -0.43 8.02
N ALA A 107 -5.85 0.88 8.09
CA ALA A 107 -4.84 1.66 7.41
C ALA A 107 -4.10 2.48 8.46
N LEU A 108 -2.79 2.29 8.58
CA LEU A 108 -1.96 3.07 9.51
C LEU A 108 -0.83 3.77 8.76
N LYS A 109 -0.67 5.07 9.00
CA LYS A 109 0.47 5.84 8.49
C LYS A 109 1.36 6.26 9.67
N GLY A 110 2.67 6.07 9.53
CA GLY A 110 3.65 6.57 10.48
C GLY A 110 3.69 5.84 11.83
N ALA A 111 3.70 4.50 11.80
CA ALA A 111 3.92 3.70 13.01
C ALA A 111 5.15 4.20 13.82
N LEU A 112 5.04 4.20 15.14
CA LEU A 112 6.10 4.71 16.02
C LEU A 112 7.24 3.69 16.14
N LEU A 113 8.47 4.18 16.00
CA LEU A 113 9.71 3.46 16.27
C LEU A 113 9.95 3.33 17.79
N PRO A 114 10.80 2.39 18.25
CA PRO A 114 11.18 2.31 19.66
C PRO A 114 11.76 3.61 20.24
N SER A 115 12.34 4.46 19.39
CA SER A 115 12.84 5.80 19.74
C SER A 115 11.74 6.85 19.96
N GLY A 116 10.47 6.49 19.80
CA GLY A 116 9.32 7.41 19.84
C GLY A 116 9.14 8.24 18.56
N ARG A 117 10.06 8.15 17.59
CA ARG A 117 9.93 8.82 16.29
C ARG A 117 8.97 8.06 15.39
N ALA A 118 8.16 8.77 14.61
CA ALA A 118 7.37 8.14 13.55
C ALA A 118 8.28 7.57 12.44
N TRP A 119 7.91 6.42 11.90
CA TRP A 119 8.49 5.88 10.68
C TRP A 119 8.23 6.84 9.52
N ARG A 120 9.32 7.33 8.92
CA ARG A 120 9.30 8.33 7.86
C ARG A 120 10.21 7.92 6.70
N VAL A 121 9.85 8.42 5.53
CA VAL A 121 10.66 8.34 4.31
C VAL A 121 10.70 9.70 3.63
N HIS A 122 11.82 9.96 2.96
CA HIS A 122 12.00 11.13 2.10
C HIS A 122 11.97 10.71 0.63
N HIS A 123 11.16 11.40 -0.18
CA HIS A 123 11.28 11.37 -1.63
C HIS A 123 12.40 12.32 -2.06
N ARG A 124 13.38 11.80 -2.79
CA ARG A 124 14.40 12.64 -3.44
C ARG A 124 13.85 13.22 -4.76
N VAL A 125 12.76 13.98 -4.68
CA VAL A 125 12.03 14.57 -5.82
C VAL A 125 12.84 15.64 -6.58
N SER A 126 13.94 16.14 -6.01
CA SER A 126 14.74 17.23 -6.56
C SER A 126 15.45 16.90 -7.88
N TYR A 127 15.38 15.67 -8.38
CA TYR A 127 16.01 15.29 -9.65
C TYR A 127 15.07 15.18 -10.86
N HIS A 128 13.73 15.13 -10.71
CA HIS A 128 12.88 14.69 -11.85
C HIS A 128 11.54 15.39 -12.11
N GLY A 129 11.12 16.41 -11.37
CA GLY A 129 9.85 17.10 -11.61
C GLY A 129 8.63 16.17 -11.59
N THR A 130 7.45 16.64 -12.04
CA THR A 130 6.28 15.79 -12.22
C THR A 130 6.54 14.83 -13.38
N ARG A 131 7.03 13.61 -13.08
CA ARG A 131 7.43 12.60 -14.09
C ARG A 131 6.29 12.18 -15.04
N TYR A 132 5.02 12.36 -14.65
CA TYR A 132 3.84 11.96 -15.42
C TYR A 132 2.70 12.99 -15.32
N ALA A 133 2.01 13.24 -16.44
CA ALA A 133 0.74 13.95 -16.43
C ALA A 133 -0.35 13.06 -15.80
N VAL A 134 -1.18 13.63 -14.93
CA VAL A 134 -2.29 12.92 -14.30
C VAL A 134 -3.31 12.55 -15.38
N ASP A 135 -3.55 11.25 -15.51
CA ASP A 135 -4.55 10.73 -16.42
C ASP A 135 -5.90 10.66 -15.70
N HIS A 136 -6.73 11.68 -15.89
CA HIS A 136 -8.05 11.78 -15.25
C HIS A 136 -9.05 10.74 -15.77
N ALA A 137 -8.75 10.02 -16.87
CA ALA A 137 -9.62 8.98 -17.42
C ALA A 137 -9.84 7.81 -16.46
N HIS A 138 -8.97 7.62 -15.46
CA HIS A 138 -9.06 6.52 -14.50
C HIS A 138 -9.87 6.85 -13.24
N GLN A 139 -10.31 8.10 -13.05
CA GLN A 139 -11.12 8.48 -11.89
C GLN A 139 -12.42 7.67 -11.73
N PRO A 140 -13.21 7.38 -12.80
CA PRO A 140 -14.39 6.52 -12.69
C PRO A 140 -14.04 5.07 -12.33
N HIS A 141 -12.87 4.59 -12.75
CA HIS A 141 -12.41 3.25 -12.43
C HIS A 141 -12.05 3.12 -10.94
N LEU A 142 -11.42 4.13 -10.33
CA LEU A 142 -11.07 4.12 -8.90
C LEU A 142 -12.30 3.83 -8.02
N ALA A 143 -13.41 4.54 -8.23
CA ALA A 143 -14.61 4.36 -7.41
C ALA A 143 -15.16 2.93 -7.51
N ARG A 144 -15.18 2.36 -8.73
CA ARG A 144 -15.61 0.99 -8.98
C ARG A 144 -14.68 -0.03 -8.31
N GLU A 145 -13.37 0.15 -8.44
CA GLU A 145 -12.38 -0.75 -7.86
C GLU A 145 -12.33 -0.67 -6.32
N LEU A 146 -12.59 0.51 -5.74
CA LEU A 146 -12.76 0.65 -4.29
C LEU A 146 -14.01 -0.09 -3.80
N ALA A 147 -15.14 0.05 -4.50
CA ALA A 147 -16.37 -0.66 -4.14
C ALA A 147 -16.19 -2.19 -4.26
N SER A 148 -15.55 -2.65 -5.33
CA SER A 148 -15.21 -4.06 -5.55
C SER A 148 -14.27 -4.59 -4.46
N GLY A 149 -13.18 -3.89 -4.18
CA GLY A 149 -12.21 -4.24 -3.14
C GLY A 149 -12.87 -4.32 -1.76
N ARG A 150 -13.62 -3.30 -1.35
CA ARG A 150 -14.35 -3.32 -0.07
C ARG A 150 -15.36 -4.47 0.04
N LYS A 151 -15.98 -4.90 -1.07
CA LYS A 151 -16.84 -6.08 -1.09
C LYS A 151 -16.04 -7.37 -0.86
N ARG A 152 -14.86 -7.52 -1.48
CA ARG A 152 -13.96 -8.68 -1.27
C ARG A 152 -13.46 -8.72 0.18
N LEU A 153 -13.01 -7.59 0.71
CA LEU A 153 -12.55 -7.45 2.08
C LEU A 153 -13.65 -7.83 3.09
N ARG A 154 -14.87 -7.33 2.92
CA ARG A 154 -16.00 -7.70 3.80
C ARG A 154 -16.25 -9.20 3.82
N ARG A 155 -16.30 -9.84 2.66
CA ARG A 155 -16.50 -11.30 2.58
C ARG A 155 -15.38 -12.07 3.27
N TRP A 156 -14.13 -11.64 3.15
CA TRP A 156 -13.01 -12.23 3.86
C TRP A 156 -13.17 -12.11 5.38
N LEU A 157 -13.53 -10.91 5.86
CA LEU A 157 -13.74 -10.65 7.28
C LEU A 157 -14.92 -11.44 7.86
N GLU A 158 -16.00 -11.59 7.11
CA GLU A 158 -17.15 -12.43 7.47
C GLU A 158 -16.74 -13.89 7.61
N LYS A 159 -15.98 -14.43 6.64
CA LYS A 159 -15.46 -15.80 6.69
C LYS A 159 -14.56 -16.01 7.91
N TYR A 160 -13.67 -15.06 8.21
CA TYR A 160 -12.78 -15.14 9.37
C TYR A 160 -13.54 -15.17 10.71
N ARG A 161 -14.65 -14.43 10.83
CA ARG A 161 -15.47 -14.42 12.05
C ARG A 161 -16.28 -15.69 12.26
N ALA A 162 -16.50 -16.48 11.21
CA ALA A 162 -17.24 -17.73 11.26
C ALA A 162 -16.36 -18.95 11.59
N THR A 163 -15.04 -18.76 11.63
CA THR A 163 -14.03 -19.74 12.09
C THR A 163 -13.59 -19.43 13.50
#